data_AF-A0AAD6X4D9-F1
#
_entry.id   AF-A0AAD6X4D9-F1
#
_cell.length_a   1.000
_cell.length_b   1.000
_cell.length_c   1.000
_cell.angle_alpha   90.00
_cell.angle_beta   90.00
_cell.angle_gamma   90.00
#
_symmetry.space_group_name_H-M   'P 1'
#
loop_
_entity.id
_entity.type
_entity.pdbx_description
1 polymer ?
#
loop_
_entity_poly.entity_id
_entity_poly.type
_entity_poly.pdbx_seq_one_letter_code
_entity_poly.pdbx_strand_id
1 'polypeptide(L)'
;VSPQFKRLAALQGDYLFIGTRRFFLEHASKTQNTWSWLSKRLKSTPIFGASHGSDVGIWFPAANSTDFAPVDALSEWGSLWPVLTLTRKHSISVNFINTLDPNHSSGTKTNASQTVFWPKWNTPTSDGSPSLLTLSDPGVINVTSENFRVDAIQVLLGLLLEEAVSG
;
A
#
# COMPACT_ATOMS: atom_id res chain seq x y z
N VAL A 1 -7.32 -15.99 22.65
CA VAL A 1 -8.07 -15.54 21.44
C VAL A 1 -9.53 -15.95 21.62
N SER A 2 -10.49 -15.03 21.54
CA SER A 2 -11.92 -15.36 21.65
C SER A 2 -12.50 -15.79 20.29
N PRO A 3 -13.65 -16.48 20.26
CA PRO A 3 -14.33 -16.81 19.00
C PRO A 3 -14.70 -15.59 18.14
N GLN A 4 -14.86 -14.41 18.76
CA GLN A 4 -15.24 -13.17 18.07
C GLN A 4 -14.05 -12.32 17.63
N PHE A 5 -12.82 -12.69 17.99
CA PHE A 5 -11.62 -11.88 17.78
C PHE A 5 -11.49 -11.36 16.34
N LYS A 6 -11.61 -12.24 15.34
CA LYS A 6 -11.48 -11.86 13.92
C LYS A 6 -12.59 -10.92 13.44
N ARG A 7 -13.81 -11.08 13.96
CA ARG A 7 -14.95 -10.22 13.60
C ARG A 7 -14.74 -8.81 14.13
N LEU A 8 -14.34 -8.69 15.39
CA LEU A 8 -14.04 -7.40 16.02
C LEU A 8 -12.83 -6.74 15.36
N ALA A 9 -11.77 -7.49 15.05
CA ALA A 9 -10.60 -6.97 14.35
C ALA A 9 -10.95 -6.44 12.94
N ALA A 10 -11.81 -7.13 12.20
CA ALA A 10 -12.28 -6.66 10.89
C ALA A 10 -13.10 -5.36 11.02
N LEU A 11 -14.03 -5.31 11.99
CA LEU A 11 -14.85 -4.13 12.24
C LEU A 11 -14.00 -2.92 12.63
N GLN A 12 -13.08 -3.08 13.58
CA GLN A 12 -12.19 -2.01 14.03
C GLN A 12 -11.25 -1.54 12.90
N GLY A 13 -10.71 -2.47 12.11
CA GLY A 13 -9.83 -2.14 10.99
C GLY A 13 -10.54 -1.40 9.86
N ASP A 14 -11.77 -1.81 9.53
CA ASP A 14 -12.59 -1.14 8.52
C ASP A 14 -13.07 0.23 8.99
N TYR A 15 -13.49 0.34 10.26
CA TYR A 15 -13.94 1.60 10.85
C TYR A 15 -12.83 2.65 10.94
N LEU A 16 -11.62 2.28 11.37
CA LEU A 16 -10.54 3.26 11.60
C LEU A 16 -9.71 3.57 10.35
N PHE A 17 -9.40 2.56 9.53
CA PHE A 17 -8.35 2.69 8.51
C PHE A 17 -8.83 2.40 7.09
N ILE A 18 -9.47 1.25 6.87
CA ILE A 18 -9.73 0.78 5.50
C ILE A 18 -10.92 1.50 4.88
N GLY A 19 -12.01 1.68 5.63
CA GLY A 19 -13.21 2.40 5.18
C GLY A 19 -12.94 3.88 5.02
N THR A 20 -12.30 4.51 6.00
CA THR A 20 -11.90 5.93 5.96
C THR A 20 -10.98 6.24 4.78
N ARG A 21 -10.00 5.37 4.49
CA ARG A 21 -9.13 5.50 3.31
C ARG A 21 -9.94 5.43 2.00
N ARG A 22 -10.87 4.48 1.87
CA ARG A 22 -11.72 4.38 0.67
C ARG A 22 -12.56 5.64 0.49
N PHE A 23 -13.25 6.07 1.55
CA PHE A 23 -14.04 7.31 1.54
C PHE A 23 -13.21 8.53 1.12
N PHE A 24 -12.01 8.68 1.69
CA PHE A 24 -11.10 9.76 1.31
C PHE A 24 -10.73 9.70 -0.17
N LEU A 25 -10.35 8.53 -0.69
CA LEU A 25 -9.92 8.36 -2.07
C LEU A 25 -11.06 8.57 -3.09
N GLU A 26 -12.29 8.18 -2.76
CA GLU A 26 -13.48 8.45 -3.58
C GLU A 26 -13.68 9.95 -3.84
N HIS A 27 -13.24 10.81 -2.92
CA HIS A 27 -13.35 12.26 -3.06
C HIS A 27 -12.06 12.89 -3.60
N ALA A 28 -10.91 12.55 -3.03
CA ALA A 28 -9.62 13.12 -3.42
C ALA A 28 -9.26 12.80 -4.88
N SER A 29 -9.57 11.60 -5.36
CA SER A 29 -9.25 11.20 -6.74
C SER A 29 -9.95 12.02 -7.82
N LYS A 30 -11.00 12.78 -7.47
CA LYS A 30 -11.73 13.66 -8.40
C LYS A 30 -10.98 14.95 -8.72
N THR A 31 -10.05 15.37 -7.86
CA THR A 31 -9.35 16.67 -7.97
C THR A 31 -7.84 16.56 -8.03
N GLN A 32 -7.26 15.44 -7.58
CA GLN A 32 -5.83 15.20 -7.59
C GLN A 32 -5.50 13.76 -7.98
N ASN A 33 -4.32 13.56 -8.55
CA ASN A 33 -3.81 12.21 -8.79
C ASN A 33 -3.61 11.52 -7.44
N THR A 34 -4.18 10.34 -7.29
CA THR A 34 -4.10 9.54 -6.07
C THR A 34 -3.63 8.15 -6.40
N TRP A 35 -2.89 7.55 -5.48
CA TRP A 35 -2.40 6.19 -5.57
C TRP A 35 -2.66 5.50 -4.24
N SER A 36 -3.03 4.21 -4.30
CA SER A 36 -3.25 3.44 -3.08
C SER A 36 -2.66 2.06 -3.15
N TRP A 37 -2.41 1.49 -1.98
CA TRP A 37 -1.78 0.19 -1.82
C TRP A 37 -2.40 -0.60 -0.67
N LEU A 38 -2.21 -1.91 -0.70
CA LEU A 38 -2.62 -2.86 0.31
C LEU A 38 -1.47 -3.86 0.56
N SER A 39 -0.94 -3.87 1.79
CA SER A 39 0.00 -4.91 2.18
C SER A 39 -0.75 -6.14 2.68
N LYS A 40 -0.44 -7.28 2.06
CA LYS A 40 -0.73 -8.64 2.51
C LYS A 40 0.55 -9.36 2.92
N ARG A 41 1.64 -8.62 3.11
CA ARG A 41 2.91 -9.13 3.64
C ARG A 41 2.73 -9.49 5.11
N LEU A 42 3.44 -10.51 5.57
CA LEU A 42 3.32 -11.07 6.92
C LEU A 42 1.90 -11.55 7.25
N LYS A 43 1.05 -11.83 6.24
CA LYS A 43 -0.32 -12.29 6.43
C LYS A 43 -0.42 -13.63 7.17
N SER A 44 0.64 -14.44 7.12
CA SER A 44 0.75 -15.71 7.84
C SER A 44 1.17 -15.55 9.32
N THR A 45 1.47 -14.33 9.79
CA THR A 45 1.84 -14.08 11.19
C THR A 45 0.75 -14.63 12.12
N PRO A 46 1.09 -15.54 13.06
CA PRO A 46 0.10 -16.13 13.96
C PRO A 46 -0.69 -15.06 14.70
N ILE A 47 -2.00 -15.25 14.77
CA ILE A 47 -2.98 -14.37 15.43
C ILE A 47 -3.17 -13.02 14.71
N PHE A 48 -2.11 -12.32 14.35
CA PHE A 48 -2.15 -10.92 13.89
C PHE A 48 -2.26 -10.75 12.38
N GLY A 49 -1.71 -11.67 11.59
CA GLY A 49 -1.56 -11.50 10.15
C GLY A 49 -0.80 -10.21 9.79
N ALA A 50 -1.20 -9.57 8.69
CA ALA A 50 -0.67 -8.28 8.26
C ALA A 50 -1.27 -7.15 9.11
N SER A 51 -0.75 -6.99 10.33
CA SER A 51 -1.30 -6.05 11.32
C SER A 51 -0.85 -4.61 11.09
N HIS A 52 -1.48 -3.68 11.80
CA HIS A 52 -1.07 -2.27 11.82
C HIS A 52 0.43 -2.12 12.15
N GLY A 53 1.14 -1.34 11.34
CA GLY A 53 2.58 -1.09 11.49
C GLY A 53 3.51 -2.20 11.01
N SER A 54 2.99 -3.37 10.59
CA SER A 54 3.81 -4.47 10.07
C SER A 54 4.53 -4.12 8.76
N ASP A 55 4.07 -3.08 8.07
CA ASP A 55 4.65 -2.52 6.87
C ASP A 55 5.83 -1.56 7.12
N VAL A 56 6.07 -1.12 8.37
CA VAL A 56 7.18 -0.22 8.71
C VAL A 56 8.53 -0.83 8.29
N GLY A 57 8.76 -2.11 8.58
CA GLY A 57 9.99 -2.80 8.15
C GLY A 57 10.10 -3.01 6.64
N ILE A 58 8.99 -2.88 5.91
CA ILE A 58 8.91 -3.05 4.46
C ILE A 58 9.22 -1.73 3.75
N TRP A 59 8.75 -0.60 4.30
CA TRP A 59 8.99 0.75 3.77
C TRP A 59 10.25 1.41 4.35
N PHE A 60 10.71 0.98 5.52
CA PHE A 60 11.92 1.46 6.17
C PHE A 60 12.79 0.28 6.62
N PRO A 61 13.25 -0.54 5.68
CA PRO A 61 14.08 -1.70 5.99
C PRO A 61 15.41 -1.28 6.62
N ALA A 62 15.92 -2.13 7.52
CA ALA A 62 17.30 -2.03 7.96
C ALA A 62 18.26 -2.23 6.76
N ALA A 63 19.46 -1.67 6.85
CA ALA A 63 20.46 -1.70 5.78
C ALA A 63 20.86 -3.13 5.32
N ASN A 64 20.53 -4.17 6.10
CA ASN A 64 20.80 -5.57 5.80
C ASN A 64 19.53 -6.39 5.50
N SER A 65 18.37 -5.76 5.31
CA SER A 65 17.16 -6.45 4.85
C SER A 65 17.43 -7.09 3.49
N THR A 66 16.67 -8.12 3.12
CA THR A 66 16.65 -8.65 1.74
C THR A 66 15.28 -8.45 1.08
N ASP A 67 14.30 -7.92 1.83
CA ASP A 67 12.96 -7.58 1.34
C ASP A 67 12.88 -6.07 1.09
N PHE A 68 12.92 -5.70 -0.19
CA PHE A 68 13.11 -4.32 -0.67
C PHE A 68 11.98 -3.81 -1.56
N ALA A 69 10.88 -4.55 -1.63
CA ALA A 69 9.91 -4.46 -2.72
C ALA A 69 9.37 -3.04 -3.03
N PRO A 70 9.03 -2.17 -2.07
CA PRO A 70 8.51 -0.85 -2.39
C PRO A 70 9.50 0.31 -2.24
N VAL A 71 10.65 0.11 -1.58
CA VAL A 71 11.57 1.19 -1.22
C VAL A 71 13.01 1.00 -1.67
N ASP A 72 13.32 -0.12 -2.32
CA ASP A 72 14.66 -0.43 -2.85
C ASP A 72 15.76 0.03 -1.89
N ALA A 73 15.84 -0.57 -0.70
CA ALA A 73 16.96 -0.25 0.17
C ALA A 73 18.23 -0.85 -0.42
N LEU A 74 18.95 -0.02 -1.17
CA LEU A 74 20.34 0.30 -0.87
C LEU A 74 21.18 -0.88 -0.36
N SER A 75 21.31 -1.93 -1.18
CA SER A 75 22.21 -3.07 -0.90
C SER A 75 23.70 -2.76 -1.08
N GLU A 76 24.11 -1.48 -1.11
CA GLU A 76 25.49 -1.06 -1.43
C GLU A 76 26.15 -0.15 -0.38
N TRP A 77 25.57 0.06 0.81
CA TRP A 77 26.21 0.91 1.86
C TRP A 77 27.41 0.28 2.58
N GLY A 78 27.89 -0.87 2.09
CA GLY A 78 29.04 -1.57 2.66
C GLY A 78 30.41 -1.03 2.25
N SER A 79 30.54 -0.13 1.27
CA SER A 79 31.87 0.33 0.86
C SER A 79 31.86 1.70 0.19
N LEU A 80 32.42 2.67 0.92
CA LEU A 80 33.16 3.84 0.41
C LEU A 80 32.36 4.91 -0.35
N TRP A 81 31.91 5.92 0.41
CA TRP A 81 31.92 7.31 -0.05
C TRP A 81 33.38 7.68 -0.38
N PRO A 82 33.75 8.06 -1.62
CA PRO A 82 33.06 9.04 -2.45
C PRO A 82 33.06 8.70 -3.95
N VAL A 83 32.03 8.03 -4.47
CA VAL A 83 31.72 8.08 -5.90
C VAL A 83 30.21 8.15 -6.07
N LEU A 84 29.72 9.33 -6.46
CA LEU A 84 28.37 9.56 -6.99
C LEU A 84 28.21 8.86 -8.34
N THR A 85 28.27 7.54 -8.38
CA THR A 85 27.62 6.78 -9.46
C THR A 85 26.25 6.42 -8.95
N LEU A 86 25.39 7.43 -9.02
CA LEU A 86 23.95 7.34 -8.84
C LEU A 86 23.38 6.36 -9.88
N THR A 87 23.53 5.05 -9.66
CA THR A 87 22.71 4.06 -10.34
C THR A 87 21.31 4.27 -9.76
N ARG A 88 20.57 5.18 -10.40
CA ARG A 88 19.20 5.59 -10.10
C ARG A 88 18.27 4.37 -10.18
N LYS A 89 18.28 3.52 -9.17
CA LYS A 89 17.12 2.67 -8.91
C LYS A 89 16.16 3.50 -8.07
N HIS A 90 15.29 4.24 -8.74
CA HIS A 90 14.28 5.02 -8.05
C HIS A 90 13.13 4.12 -7.64
N SER A 91 13.02 3.87 -6.33
CA SER A 91 11.86 3.24 -5.71
C SER A 91 10.62 4.13 -5.93
N ILE A 92 9.44 3.52 -6.01
CA ILE A 92 8.17 4.21 -6.27
C ILE A 92 7.91 5.41 -5.32
N SER A 93 8.35 5.34 -4.06
CA SER A 93 8.27 6.47 -3.12
C SER A 93 9.23 7.62 -3.47
N VAL A 94 10.45 7.29 -3.88
CA VAL A 94 11.46 8.28 -4.29
C VAL A 94 11.01 8.98 -5.56
N ASN A 95 10.44 8.24 -6.50
CA ASN A 95 9.81 8.83 -7.70
C ASN A 95 8.71 9.80 -7.31
N PHE A 96 7.79 9.39 -6.44
CA PHE A 96 6.68 10.24 -6.01
C PHE A 96 7.17 11.54 -5.37
N ILE A 97 8.17 11.49 -4.47
CA ILE A 97 8.74 12.69 -3.83
C ILE A 97 9.33 13.67 -4.85
N ASN A 98 10.07 13.17 -5.83
CA ASN A 98 10.81 14.02 -6.76
C ASN A 98 9.95 14.53 -7.94
N THR A 99 8.86 13.83 -8.25
CA THR A 99 8.19 13.98 -9.56
C THR A 99 6.66 14.03 -9.46
N LEU A 100 6.12 13.81 -8.26
CA LEU A 100 4.68 13.71 -7.98
C LEU A 100 4.00 12.54 -8.73
N ASP A 101 4.77 11.59 -9.26
CA ASP A 101 4.30 10.38 -9.91
C ASP A 101 5.19 9.19 -9.52
N PRO A 102 4.66 8.12 -8.90
CA PRO A 102 5.48 6.96 -8.51
C PRO A 102 6.07 6.21 -9.72
N ASN A 103 5.58 6.48 -10.93
CA ASN A 103 5.98 5.81 -12.18
C ASN A 103 6.98 6.63 -13.02
N HIS A 104 7.35 7.86 -12.62
CA HIS A 104 8.29 8.68 -13.37
C HIS A 104 9.67 8.00 -13.40
N SER A 105 10.23 7.77 -14.59
CA SER A 105 11.38 6.87 -14.86
C SER A 105 11.07 5.37 -14.67
N SER A 106 10.21 4.84 -15.56
CA SER A 106 9.84 3.42 -15.63
C SER A 106 11.06 2.50 -15.67
N GLY A 107 11.24 1.77 -14.57
CA GLY A 107 12.27 0.75 -14.44
C GLY A 107 12.58 0.36 -13.01
N THR A 108 11.61 0.30 -12.07
CA THR A 108 11.88 -0.37 -10.78
C THR A 108 12.15 -1.83 -11.08
N LYS A 109 13.44 -2.18 -11.21
CA LYS A 109 13.88 -3.55 -11.32
C LYS A 109 13.83 -4.13 -9.91
N THR A 110 12.77 -4.85 -9.58
CA THR A 110 12.81 -5.72 -8.41
C THR A 110 13.87 -6.81 -8.63
N ASN A 111 14.24 -7.58 -7.61
CA ASN A 111 15.16 -8.72 -7.76
C ASN A 111 14.64 -9.79 -8.75
N ALA A 112 13.38 -9.66 -9.20
CA ALA A 112 12.86 -10.20 -10.45
C ALA A 112 12.64 -9.06 -11.46
N SER A 113 12.96 -9.29 -12.73
CA SER A 113 12.83 -8.35 -13.86
C SER A 113 11.38 -7.90 -14.18
N GLN A 114 10.65 -7.38 -13.19
CA GLN A 114 9.24 -7.02 -13.27
C GLN A 114 9.08 -5.56 -12.87
N THR A 115 8.88 -4.70 -13.86
CA THR A 115 8.48 -3.31 -13.67
C THR A 115 6.98 -3.28 -13.42
N VAL A 116 6.55 -3.10 -12.18
CA VAL A 116 5.12 -2.98 -11.85
C VAL A 116 4.71 -1.52 -11.91
N PHE A 117 3.78 -1.22 -12.81
CA PHE A 117 3.16 0.09 -12.90
C PHE A 117 2.17 0.27 -11.73
N TRP A 118 2.26 1.39 -11.01
CA TRP A 118 1.32 1.75 -9.96
C TRP A 118 0.24 2.68 -10.54
N PRO A 119 -0.94 2.14 -10.91
CA PRO A 119 -1.99 2.95 -11.49
C PRO A 119 -2.53 3.96 -10.48
N LYS A 120 -2.99 5.09 -11.00
CA LYS A 120 -3.83 6.01 -10.21
C LYS A 120 -5.04 5.24 -9.70
N TRP A 121 -5.47 5.51 -8.48
CA TRP A 121 -6.49 4.73 -7.79
C TRP A 121 -7.79 4.63 -8.60
N ASN A 122 -8.26 5.72 -9.18
CA ASN A 122 -9.47 5.75 -10.00
C ASN A 122 -9.33 5.10 -11.40
N THR A 123 -8.18 4.50 -11.71
CA THR A 123 -8.04 3.69 -12.93
C THR A 123 -8.84 2.40 -12.74
N PRO A 124 -9.88 2.12 -13.54
CA PRO A 124 -10.70 0.95 -13.36
C PRO A 124 -9.93 -0.32 -13.71
N THR A 125 -10.10 -1.36 -12.89
CA THR A 125 -9.70 -2.72 -13.22
C THR A 125 -10.75 -3.39 -14.12
N SER A 126 -10.55 -4.66 -14.49
CA SER A 126 -11.45 -5.39 -15.40
C SER A 126 -12.88 -5.53 -14.89
N ASP A 127 -13.11 -5.39 -13.59
CA ASP A 127 -14.45 -5.43 -12.98
C ASP A 127 -15.06 -4.03 -12.77
N GLY A 128 -14.40 -2.98 -13.26
CA GLY A 128 -14.84 -1.58 -13.12
C GLY A 128 -14.48 -0.93 -11.78
N SER A 129 -13.95 -1.67 -10.81
CA SER A 129 -13.56 -1.12 -9.52
C SER A 129 -12.20 -0.40 -9.57
N PRO A 130 -11.92 0.55 -8.66
CA PRO A 130 -10.63 1.22 -8.53
C PRO A 130 -9.46 0.24 -8.39
N SER A 131 -8.27 0.66 -8.84
CA SER A 131 -7.05 -0.13 -8.76
C SER A 131 -6.23 0.20 -7.51
N LEU A 132 -5.54 -0.81 -6.96
CA LEU A 132 -4.52 -0.61 -5.93
C LEU A 132 -3.30 -1.51 -6.12
N LEU A 133 -2.15 -1.08 -5.61
CA LEU A 133 -0.94 -1.89 -5.55
C LEU A 133 -1.04 -2.90 -4.38
N THR A 134 -0.81 -4.17 -4.62
CA THR A 134 -0.86 -5.23 -3.60
C THR A 134 0.50 -5.84 -3.39
N LEU A 135 0.97 -5.80 -2.14
CA LEU A 135 2.23 -6.41 -1.72
C LEU A 135 1.93 -7.75 -1.05
N SER A 136 2.52 -8.87 -1.50
CA SER A 136 2.26 -10.21 -0.97
C SER A 136 3.54 -11.02 -0.82
N ASP A 137 3.55 -12.00 0.08
CA ASP A 137 4.70 -12.88 0.27
C ASP A 137 4.72 -14.06 -0.72
N PRO A 138 5.90 -14.50 -1.15
CA PRO A 138 7.21 -13.85 -0.97
C PRO A 138 7.48 -12.82 -2.09
N GLY A 139 7.72 -11.55 -1.76
CA GLY A 139 8.27 -10.59 -2.72
C GLY A 139 7.32 -10.03 -3.78
N VAL A 140 6.08 -10.50 -3.87
CA VAL A 140 5.19 -10.25 -5.01
C VAL A 140 4.54 -8.87 -4.92
N ILE A 141 4.61 -8.12 -6.01
CA ILE A 141 3.90 -6.86 -6.20
C ILE A 141 2.97 -7.04 -7.40
N ASN A 142 1.68 -6.78 -7.23
CA ASN A 142 0.67 -6.86 -8.29
C ASN A 142 -0.31 -5.70 -8.20
N VAL A 143 -1.06 -5.43 -9.27
CA VAL A 143 -2.23 -4.54 -9.23
C VAL A 143 -3.48 -5.40 -9.00
N THR A 144 -4.34 -5.00 -8.06
CA THR A 144 -5.62 -5.66 -7.81
C THR A 144 -6.77 -4.66 -7.67
N SER A 145 -7.99 -5.19 -7.77
CA SER A 145 -9.25 -4.48 -7.61
C SER A 145 -9.55 -4.11 -6.16
N GLU A 146 -9.98 -2.88 -5.91
CA GLU A 146 -10.44 -2.41 -4.61
C GLU A 146 -11.92 -2.71 -4.36
N ASN A 147 -12.32 -3.97 -4.54
CA ASN A 147 -13.73 -4.40 -4.50
C ASN A 147 -14.10 -5.18 -3.22
N PHE A 148 -13.21 -5.25 -2.22
CA PHE A 148 -13.46 -6.05 -1.02
C PHE A 148 -14.35 -5.31 -0.01
N ARG A 149 -15.24 -6.06 0.65
CA ARG A 149 -16.10 -5.63 1.77
C ARG A 149 -16.87 -4.32 1.52
N VAL A 150 -17.24 -4.05 0.27
CA VAL A 150 -17.88 -2.78 -0.13
C VAL A 150 -19.11 -2.50 0.72
N ASP A 151 -20.08 -3.42 0.76
CA ASP A 151 -21.34 -3.21 1.48
C ASP A 151 -21.14 -2.99 2.99
N ALA A 152 -20.27 -3.79 3.61
CA ALA A 152 -19.99 -3.68 5.04
C ALA A 152 -19.33 -2.34 5.39
N ILE A 153 -18.38 -1.88 4.56
CA ILE A 153 -17.71 -0.59 4.73
C ILE A 153 -18.71 0.56 4.53
N GLN A 154 -19.61 0.47 3.54
CA GLN A 154 -20.63 1.49 3.28
C GLN A 154 -21.59 1.65 4.47
N VAL A 155 -22.00 0.55 5.11
CA VAL A 155 -22.81 0.61 6.35
C VAL A 155 -22.04 1.33 7.47
N LEU A 156 -20.77 0.99 7.69
CA LEU A 156 -19.96 1.63 8.74
C LEU A 156 -19.75 3.13 8.49
N LEU A 157 -19.52 3.52 7.23
CA LEU A 157 -19.36 4.92 6.84
C LEU A 157 -20.67 5.71 7.01
N GLY A 158 -21.82 5.11 6.70
CA GLY A 158 -23.12 5.73 6.94
C GLY A 158 -23.30 6.09 8.42
N LEU A 159 -23.04 5.14 9.31
CA LEU A 159 -23.12 5.37 10.76
C LEU A 159 -22.17 6.47 11.24
N LEU A 160 -20.92 6.47 10.73
CA LEU A 160 -19.91 7.49 11.04
C LEU A 160 -20.35 8.91 10.64
N LEU A 161 -20.96 9.04 9.46
CA LEU A 161 -21.39 10.34 8.94
C LEU A 161 -22.66 10.84 9.64
N GLU A 162 -23.57 9.94 10.02
CA GLU A 162 -24.75 10.29 10.82
C GLU A 162 -24.35 10.85 12.19
N GLU A 163 -23.39 10.19 12.87
CA GLU A 163 -22.87 10.66 14.15
C GLU A 163 -22.26 12.07 14.01
N ALA A 164 -21.46 12.30 12.97
CA ALA A 164 -20.77 13.56 12.72
C ALA A 164 -21.71 14.76 12.44
N VAL A 165 -22.94 14.51 11.97
CA VAL A 165 -23.95 15.56 11.71
C VAL A 165 -24.89 15.76 12.92
N SER A 166 -24.91 14.81 13.84
CA SER A 166 -25.78 14.82 15.02
C SER A 166 -25.17 15.49 16.28
N GLY A 167 -23.87 15.77 16.27
CA GLY A 167 -23.14 16.46 17.36
C GLY A 167 -22.87 17.92 17.06
#